data_AF-A0A5P9GXC7-F1
#
_entry.id   AF-A0A5P9GXC7-F1
#
_cell.length_a   1.000
_cell.length_b   1.000
_cell.length_c   1.000
_cell.angle_alpha   90.00
_cell.angle_beta   90.00
_cell.angle_gamma   90.00
#
_symmetry.space_group_name_H-M   'P 1'
#
loop_
_entity.id
_entity.type
_entity.pdbx_description
1 polymer ?
#
loop_
_entity_poly.entity_id
_entity_poly.type
_entity_poly.pdbx_seq_one_letter_code
_entity_poly.pdbx_strand_id
1 'polypeptide(L)'
;MLSRLSLRLRIFLFFCLLATGAVALAGAALWFGWSRAQGTLPAAPFVTAFIVFALLNTALLAGVWLLFDENLAKPIQMLSTNLRLRAHSGVDKDLCPESTKYLGDLATAADAVTRTLSAGVMDTAAQVARETERLRTESKRLTALLTEIPVATILVNPAQEIVLYDGQAADILRQIAPPRLKAPLGDYFDAAGLAAAQDQMSRTKAEISTELHDHSGARRYKVRLKPLGEGGYMLLLDTQETEVDPTKARPLVYDFDLMETAQACDIRDTPLRSLCCVAFDTETTGLSPQDDHVIQLGAVRILNGRLVEGEVIDTYVDPKRPIPPASTKIHRITDDDVRNAPDFDTVGRDFHHFARDAVLVAHNAPFDIGFFRRSADRMGVAWDHPVLDTVLLSAVVFGTTAEHSLDALCDRLGITIPPDLRHTALGDAQATAEALVKLTPLLEGKGLTTFGHVITETRRHGRLIQDLNTSHG
;
A
#
# COMPACT_ATOMS: atom_id res chain seq x y z
N MET A 1 -29.10 -9.89 -5.40
CA MET A 1 -27.97 -10.85 -5.42
C MET A 1 -27.10 -10.75 -6.68
N LEU A 2 -27.67 -10.65 -7.90
CA LEU A 2 -26.87 -10.64 -9.14
C LEU A 2 -25.97 -9.40 -9.34
N SER A 3 -26.28 -8.26 -8.71
CA SER A 3 -25.51 -7.02 -8.84
C SER A 3 -24.12 -7.05 -8.20
N ARG A 4 -23.80 -8.06 -7.37
CA ARG A 4 -22.48 -8.23 -6.74
C ARG A 4 -21.51 -9.10 -7.56
N LEU A 5 -22.00 -9.79 -8.60
CA LEU A 5 -21.16 -10.65 -9.44
C LEU A 5 -20.40 -9.82 -10.47
N SER A 6 -19.15 -10.17 -10.77
CA SER A 6 -18.36 -9.51 -11.82
C SER A 6 -19.04 -9.66 -13.18
N LEU A 7 -18.87 -8.69 -14.08
CA LEU A 7 -19.47 -8.71 -15.42
C LEU A 7 -19.13 -10.01 -16.16
N ARG A 8 -17.86 -10.43 -16.11
CA ARG A 8 -17.36 -11.68 -16.69
C ARG A 8 -18.09 -12.91 -16.13
N LEU A 9 -18.32 -12.97 -14.82
CA LEU A 9 -19.04 -14.08 -14.19
C LEU A 9 -20.52 -14.09 -14.57
N ARG A 10 -21.17 -12.92 -14.70
CA ARG A 10 -22.56 -12.85 -15.19
C ARG A 10 -22.66 -13.35 -16.62
N ILE A 11 -21.74 -12.93 -17.48
CA ILE A 11 -21.68 -13.38 -18.88
C ILE A 11 -21.43 -14.89 -18.93
N PHE A 12 -20.48 -15.41 -18.16
CA PHE A 12 -20.23 -16.85 -18.07
C PHE A 12 -21.49 -17.63 -17.66
N LEU A 13 -22.18 -17.19 -16.59
CA LEU A 13 -23.42 -17.82 -16.14
C LEU A 13 -24.52 -17.76 -17.21
N PHE A 14 -24.58 -16.68 -17.99
CA PHE A 14 -25.50 -16.56 -19.12
C PHE A 14 -25.19 -17.58 -20.23
N PHE A 15 -23.92 -17.77 -20.60
CA PHE A 15 -23.53 -18.81 -21.56
C PHE A 15 -23.78 -20.22 -21.02
N CYS A 16 -23.55 -20.47 -19.72
CA CYS A 16 -23.93 -21.73 -19.09
C CYS A 16 -25.44 -21.98 -19.17
N LEU A 17 -26.26 -20.96 -18.92
CA LEU A 17 -27.71 -21.05 -19.03
C LEU A 17 -28.17 -21.32 -20.47
N LEU A 18 -27.54 -20.68 -21.46
CA LEU A 18 -27.80 -20.96 -22.87
C LEU A 18 -27.43 -22.40 -23.25
N ALA A 19 -26.30 -22.90 -22.78
CA ALA A 19 -25.86 -24.27 -23.05
C ALA A 19 -26.83 -25.29 -22.46
N THR A 20 -27.19 -25.15 -21.18
CA THR A 20 -28.14 -26.06 -20.52
C THR A 20 -29.53 -25.96 -21.12
N GLY A 21 -30.00 -24.75 -21.45
CA GLY A 21 -31.29 -24.54 -22.12
C GLY A 21 -31.37 -25.18 -23.50
N ALA A 22 -30.33 -25.02 -24.32
CA ALA A 22 -30.25 -25.65 -25.64
C ALA A 22 -30.23 -27.18 -25.55
N VAL A 23 -29.47 -27.74 -24.60
CA VAL A 23 -29.46 -29.18 -24.34
C VAL A 23 -30.84 -29.67 -23.89
N ALA A 24 -31.50 -28.98 -22.96
CA ALA A 24 -32.84 -29.36 -22.49
C ALA A 24 -33.89 -29.34 -23.61
N LEU A 25 -33.87 -28.31 -24.47
CA LEU A 25 -34.77 -28.20 -25.62
C LEU A 25 -34.54 -29.31 -26.64
N ALA A 26 -33.28 -29.61 -26.97
CA ALA A 26 -32.95 -30.71 -27.87
C ALA A 26 -33.39 -32.07 -27.31
N GLY A 27 -33.19 -32.29 -26.00
CA GLY A 27 -33.66 -33.49 -25.30
C GLY A 27 -35.18 -33.64 -25.36
N ALA A 28 -35.92 -32.57 -25.08
CA ALA A 28 -37.38 -32.55 -25.15
C ALA A 28 -37.90 -32.80 -26.58
N ALA A 29 -37.26 -32.20 -27.59
CA ALA A 29 -37.62 -32.40 -28.99
C ALA A 29 -37.40 -33.85 -29.46
N LEU A 30 -36.25 -34.44 -29.12
CA LEU A 30 -35.94 -35.83 -29.44
C LEU A 30 -36.86 -36.80 -28.71
N TRP A 31 -37.16 -36.54 -27.43
CA TRP A 31 -38.13 -37.32 -26.66
C TRP A 31 -39.54 -37.25 -27.24
N PHE A 32 -40.00 -36.05 -27.61
CA PHE A 32 -41.30 -35.86 -28.25
C PHE A 32 -41.39 -36.62 -29.58
N GLY A 33 -40.36 -36.50 -30.43
CA GLY A 33 -40.28 -37.25 -31.69
C GLY A 33 -40.30 -38.76 -31.48
N TRP A 34 -39.53 -39.26 -30.51
CA TRP A 34 -39.52 -40.68 -30.16
C TRP A 34 -40.87 -41.17 -29.62
N SER A 35 -41.53 -40.40 -28.76
CA SER A 35 -42.83 -40.76 -28.18
C SER A 35 -43.98 -40.85 -29.22
N ARG A 36 -43.82 -40.17 -30.35
CA ARG A 36 -44.79 -40.16 -31.47
C ARG A 36 -44.44 -41.16 -32.58
N ALA A 37 -43.27 -41.81 -32.50
CA ALA A 37 -42.85 -42.81 -33.45
C ALA A 37 -43.72 -44.08 -33.37
N GLN A 38 -44.21 -44.57 -34.50
CA GLN A 38 -44.96 -45.82 -34.56
C GLN A 38 -44.01 -47.02 -34.34
N GLY A 39 -43.89 -47.49 -33.10
CA GLY A 39 -43.49 -48.85 -32.66
C GLY A 39 -42.21 -49.52 -33.19
N THR A 40 -41.45 -48.91 -34.10
CA THR A 40 -40.41 -49.57 -34.91
C THR A 40 -39.05 -48.87 -34.87
N LEU A 41 -38.95 -47.68 -34.26
CA LEU A 41 -37.71 -46.92 -34.20
C LEU A 41 -36.91 -47.22 -32.91
N PRO A 42 -35.64 -47.67 -33.02
CA PRO A 42 -34.79 -47.90 -31.86
C PRO A 42 -34.44 -46.59 -31.15
N ALA A 43 -34.31 -46.61 -29.83
CA ALA A 43 -33.98 -45.42 -29.04
C ALA A 43 -32.50 -45.00 -29.16
N ALA A 44 -31.60 -45.94 -29.44
CA ALA A 44 -30.15 -45.71 -29.42
C ALA A 44 -29.68 -44.56 -30.36
N PRO A 45 -30.14 -44.44 -31.62
CA PRO A 45 -29.76 -43.33 -32.50
C PRO A 45 -30.16 -41.96 -31.96
N PHE A 46 -31.31 -41.84 -31.29
CA PHE A 46 -31.78 -40.58 -30.69
C PHE A 46 -30.91 -40.19 -29.50
N VAL A 47 -30.52 -41.16 -28.66
CA VAL A 47 -29.62 -40.94 -27.53
C VAL A 47 -28.22 -40.54 -28.00
N THR A 48 -27.67 -41.22 -29.00
CA THR A 48 -26.37 -40.86 -29.57
C THR A 48 -26.40 -39.46 -30.19
N ALA A 49 -27.45 -39.12 -30.96
CA ALA A 49 -27.62 -37.79 -31.53
C ALA A 49 -27.71 -36.70 -30.44
N PHE A 50 -28.44 -36.97 -29.35
CA PHE A 50 -28.53 -36.07 -28.20
C PHE A 50 -27.17 -35.84 -27.55
N ILE A 51 -26.41 -36.89 -27.27
CA ILE A 51 -25.09 -36.80 -26.64
C ILE A 51 -24.12 -36.00 -27.52
N VAL A 52 -24.09 -36.31 -28.82
CA VAL A 52 -23.24 -35.59 -29.79
C VAL A 52 -23.62 -34.12 -29.86
N PHE A 53 -24.92 -33.81 -29.95
CA PHE A 53 -25.40 -32.42 -29.93
C PHE A 53 -25.00 -31.71 -28.63
N ALA A 54 -25.19 -32.34 -27.47
CA ALA A 54 -24.87 -31.74 -26.18
C ALA A 54 -23.39 -31.40 -26.06
N LEU A 55 -22.50 -32.31 -26.47
CA LEU A 55 -21.05 -32.07 -26.44
C LEU A 55 -20.64 -30.97 -27.43
N LEU A 56 -21.11 -31.01 -28.68
CA LEU A 56 -20.75 -30.01 -29.69
C LEU A 56 -21.30 -28.63 -29.35
N ASN A 57 -22.55 -28.55 -28.87
CA ASN A 57 -23.17 -27.29 -28.48
C ASN A 57 -22.47 -26.66 -27.28
N THR A 58 -22.15 -27.46 -26.24
CA THR A 58 -21.41 -26.95 -25.08
C THR A 58 -19.99 -26.51 -25.48
N ALA A 59 -19.29 -27.26 -26.32
CA ALA A 59 -17.96 -26.87 -26.81
C ALA A 59 -18.01 -25.56 -27.63
N LEU A 60 -18.99 -25.42 -28.52
CA LEU A 60 -19.19 -24.21 -29.33
C LEU A 60 -19.48 -22.99 -28.45
N LEU A 61 -20.43 -23.11 -27.50
CA LEU A 61 -20.78 -22.02 -26.59
C LEU A 61 -19.61 -21.65 -25.68
N ALA A 62 -18.82 -22.61 -25.20
CA ALA A 62 -17.60 -22.34 -24.45
C ALA A 62 -16.57 -21.60 -25.31
N GLY A 63 -16.39 -21.98 -26.58
CA GLY A 63 -15.51 -21.29 -27.52
C GLY A 63 -15.95 -19.86 -27.82
N VAL A 64 -17.24 -19.65 -28.06
CA VAL A 64 -17.82 -18.30 -28.25
C VAL A 64 -17.70 -17.46 -26.99
N TRP A 65 -17.92 -18.05 -25.81
CA TRP A 65 -17.72 -17.36 -24.54
C TRP A 65 -16.26 -16.93 -24.36
N LEU A 66 -15.28 -17.79 -24.65
CA LEU A 66 -13.85 -17.44 -24.59
C LEU A 66 -13.53 -16.29 -25.54
N LEU A 67 -14.02 -16.34 -26.78
CA LEU A 67 -13.85 -15.24 -27.73
C LEU A 67 -14.48 -13.94 -27.22
N PHE A 68 -15.68 -14.00 -26.65
CA PHE A 68 -16.34 -12.82 -26.09
C PHE A 68 -15.58 -12.25 -24.88
N ASP A 69 -15.09 -13.12 -24.00
CA ASP A 69 -14.38 -12.73 -22.79
C ASP A 69 -13.05 -12.05 -23.12
N GLU A 70 -12.27 -12.63 -24.04
CA GLU A 70 -10.99 -12.07 -24.50
C GLU A 70 -11.17 -10.77 -25.30
N ASN A 71 -12.14 -10.72 -26.22
CA ASN A 71 -12.25 -9.61 -27.16
C ASN A 71 -13.18 -8.49 -26.68
N LEU A 72 -14.05 -8.72 -25.71
CA LEU A 72 -14.99 -7.69 -25.24
C LEU A 72 -14.87 -7.44 -23.74
N ALA A 73 -15.02 -8.49 -22.93
CA ALA A 73 -15.16 -8.31 -21.49
C ALA A 73 -13.87 -7.79 -20.82
N LYS A 74 -12.70 -8.37 -21.15
CA LYS A 74 -11.40 -7.90 -20.65
C LYS A 74 -11.08 -6.48 -21.13
N PRO A 75 -11.19 -6.15 -22.44
CA PRO A 75 -11.04 -4.78 -22.94
C PRO A 75 -11.90 -3.73 -22.24
N ILE A 76 -13.20 -4.00 -22.00
CA ILE A 76 -14.09 -3.06 -21.31
C ILE A 76 -13.59 -2.79 -19.88
N GLN A 77 -13.14 -3.84 -19.17
CA GLN A 77 -12.60 -3.69 -17.82
C GLN A 77 -11.30 -2.89 -17.81
N MET A 78 -10.38 -3.16 -18.74
CA MET A 78 -9.14 -2.40 -18.90
C MET A 78 -9.42 -0.92 -19.21
N LEU A 79 -10.35 -0.64 -20.11
CA LEU A 79 -10.77 0.73 -20.42
C LEU A 79 -11.29 1.44 -19.15
N SER A 80 -12.17 0.80 -18.38
CA SER A 80 -12.66 1.38 -17.12
C SER A 80 -11.53 1.64 -16.11
N THR A 81 -10.59 0.72 -15.97
CA THR A 81 -9.42 0.90 -15.10
C THR A 81 -8.55 2.06 -15.56
N ASN A 82 -8.27 2.18 -16.86
CA ASN A 82 -7.50 3.28 -17.44
C ASN A 82 -8.20 4.64 -17.26
N LEU A 83 -9.52 4.69 -17.43
CA LEU A 83 -10.30 5.91 -17.18
C LEU A 83 -10.18 6.35 -15.71
N ARG A 84 -10.25 5.41 -14.76
CA ARG A 84 -10.09 5.71 -13.33
C ARG A 84 -8.68 6.15 -13.00
N LEU A 85 -7.67 5.48 -13.58
CA LEU A 85 -6.26 5.87 -13.45
C LEU A 85 -6.07 7.31 -13.90
N ARG A 86 -6.54 7.66 -15.10
CA ARG A 86 -6.38 9.03 -15.63
C ARG A 86 -7.12 10.07 -14.78
N ALA A 87 -8.31 9.74 -14.27
CA ALA A 87 -9.08 10.64 -13.41
C ALA A 87 -8.45 10.91 -12.03
N HIS A 88 -7.73 9.94 -11.44
CA HIS A 88 -7.22 10.07 -10.06
C HIS A 88 -5.70 10.23 -9.96
N SER A 89 -4.95 9.76 -10.95
CA SER A 89 -3.47 9.73 -10.91
C SER A 89 -2.81 10.58 -12.00
N GLY A 90 -3.58 11.16 -12.93
CA GLY A 90 -3.05 11.97 -14.02
C GLY A 90 -2.17 11.20 -15.01
N VAL A 91 -2.10 9.87 -14.91
CA VAL A 91 -1.29 9.02 -15.80
C VAL A 91 -1.94 9.01 -17.18
N ASP A 92 -1.24 9.61 -18.16
CA ASP A 92 -1.65 9.63 -19.56
C ASP A 92 -0.85 8.59 -20.34
N LYS A 93 -1.33 7.34 -20.32
CA LYS A 93 -0.84 6.28 -21.22
C LYS A 93 -1.88 6.05 -22.30
N ASP A 94 -1.43 6.06 -23.55
CA ASP A 94 -2.27 5.78 -24.71
C ASP A 94 -2.94 4.40 -24.55
N LEU A 95 -4.23 4.33 -24.88
CA LEU A 95 -4.96 3.07 -24.94
C LEU A 95 -4.27 2.17 -25.99
N CYS A 96 -3.76 1.02 -25.56
CA CYS A 96 -3.13 0.06 -26.46
C CYS A 96 -4.10 -0.30 -27.61
N PRO A 97 -3.79 0.02 -28.88
CA PRO A 97 -4.72 -0.13 -30.01
C PRO A 97 -5.21 -1.58 -30.21
N GLU A 98 -4.36 -2.55 -29.90
CA GLU A 98 -4.70 -3.97 -30.00
C GLU A 98 -5.77 -4.40 -28.98
N SER A 99 -5.74 -3.81 -27.78
CA SER A 99 -6.69 -4.15 -26.71
C SER A 99 -8.07 -3.54 -26.88
N THR A 100 -8.21 -2.49 -27.71
CA THR A 100 -9.47 -1.76 -27.92
C THR A 100 -10.10 -2.00 -29.29
N LYS A 101 -9.46 -2.79 -30.16
CA LYS A 101 -9.90 -3.09 -31.53
C LYS A 101 -11.37 -3.48 -31.65
N TYR A 102 -11.89 -4.18 -30.65
CA TYR A 102 -13.26 -4.70 -30.62
C TYR A 102 -14.26 -3.84 -29.84
N LEU A 103 -13.82 -2.72 -29.25
CA LEU A 103 -14.68 -1.79 -28.50
C LEU A 103 -15.37 -0.74 -29.38
N GLY A 104 -15.03 -0.70 -30.68
CA GLY A 104 -15.60 0.26 -31.63
C GLY A 104 -15.47 1.71 -31.16
N ASP A 105 -16.52 2.51 -31.36
CA ASP A 105 -16.55 3.93 -31.03
C ASP A 105 -16.46 4.25 -29.54
N LEU A 106 -16.70 3.25 -28.67
CA LEU A 106 -16.64 3.44 -27.21
C LEU A 106 -15.24 3.83 -26.76
N ALA A 107 -14.19 3.21 -27.33
CA ALA A 107 -12.81 3.53 -27.00
C ALA A 107 -12.46 4.96 -27.40
N THR A 108 -12.87 5.38 -28.61
CA THR A 108 -12.63 6.72 -29.14
C THR A 108 -13.40 7.79 -28.36
N ALA A 109 -14.66 7.52 -28.00
CA ALA A 109 -15.49 8.43 -27.22
C ALA A 109 -14.98 8.58 -25.79
N ALA A 110 -14.60 7.47 -25.16
CA ALA A 110 -13.98 7.46 -23.84
C ALA A 110 -12.68 8.29 -23.86
N ASP A 111 -11.80 8.07 -24.83
CA ASP A 111 -10.56 8.82 -24.96
C ASP A 111 -10.81 10.34 -25.19
N ALA A 112 -11.76 10.71 -26.05
CA ALA A 112 -12.12 12.11 -26.28
C ALA A 112 -12.62 12.83 -25.01
N VAL A 113 -13.53 12.18 -24.25
CA VAL A 113 -14.00 12.71 -22.96
C VAL A 113 -12.85 12.85 -21.98
N THR A 114 -11.95 11.87 -21.95
CA THR A 114 -10.85 11.86 -20.98
C THR A 114 -9.79 12.89 -21.32
N ARG A 115 -9.47 13.12 -22.60
CA ARG A 115 -8.58 14.23 -23.01
C ARG A 115 -9.16 15.58 -22.62
N THR A 116 -10.47 15.78 -22.81
CA THR A 116 -11.17 17.02 -22.45
C THR A 116 -11.18 17.24 -20.92
N LEU A 117 -11.48 16.18 -20.17
CA LEU A 117 -11.46 16.21 -18.70
C LEU A 117 -10.04 16.42 -18.17
N SER A 118 -9.03 15.77 -18.77
CA SER A 118 -7.63 15.94 -18.39
C SER A 118 -7.15 17.37 -18.66
N ALA A 119 -7.54 17.98 -19.78
CA ALA A 119 -7.22 19.37 -20.06
C ALA A 119 -7.83 20.33 -19.01
N GLY A 120 -9.08 20.13 -18.59
CA GLY A 120 -9.72 20.95 -17.56
C GLY A 120 -9.18 20.70 -16.14
N VAL A 121 -8.90 19.44 -15.80
CA VAL A 121 -8.30 19.06 -14.52
C VAL A 121 -6.85 19.55 -14.42
N MET A 122 -6.07 19.50 -15.50
CA MET A 122 -4.71 20.03 -15.56
C MET A 122 -4.66 21.53 -15.32
N ASP A 123 -5.61 22.29 -15.85
CA ASP A 123 -5.67 23.75 -15.65
C ASP A 123 -5.99 24.11 -14.19
N THR A 124 -6.96 23.39 -13.60
CA THR A 124 -7.34 23.53 -12.19
C THR A 124 -6.23 23.05 -11.25
N ALA A 125 -5.61 21.91 -11.56
CA ALA A 125 -4.50 21.34 -10.80
C ALA A 125 -3.23 22.22 -10.90
N ALA A 126 -2.95 22.83 -12.06
CA ALA A 126 -1.87 23.78 -12.21
C ALA A 126 -2.12 25.04 -11.37
N GLN A 127 -3.37 25.49 -11.24
CA GLN A 127 -3.73 26.61 -10.38
C GLN A 127 -3.59 26.26 -8.90
N VAL A 128 -4.10 25.09 -8.47
CA VAL A 128 -3.94 24.60 -7.10
C VAL A 128 -2.47 24.34 -6.78
N ALA A 129 -1.70 23.74 -7.69
CA ALA A 129 -0.27 23.47 -7.50
C ALA A 129 0.53 24.77 -7.37
N ARG A 130 0.23 25.81 -8.15
CA ARG A 130 0.87 27.14 -7.99
C ARG A 130 0.58 27.74 -6.62
N GLU A 131 -0.66 27.65 -6.14
CA GLU A 131 -1.01 28.16 -4.81
C GLU A 131 -0.44 27.29 -3.68
N THR A 132 -0.41 25.97 -3.86
CA THR A 132 0.15 25.03 -2.88
C THR A 132 1.68 25.15 -2.82
N GLU A 133 2.35 25.34 -3.96
CA GLU A 133 3.79 25.58 -4.01
C GLU A 133 4.15 26.93 -3.40
N ARG A 134 3.31 27.95 -3.61
CA ARG A 134 3.45 29.25 -2.93
C ARG A 134 3.29 29.09 -1.42
N LEU A 135 2.23 28.41 -0.96
CA LEU A 135 2.01 28.11 0.46
C LEU A 135 3.11 27.23 1.05
N ARG A 136 3.64 26.26 0.30
CA ARG A 136 4.77 25.41 0.69
C ARG A 136 6.06 26.20 0.75
N THR A 137 6.30 27.12 -0.18
CA THR A 137 7.49 27.98 -0.16
C THR A 137 7.43 28.96 1.00
N GLU A 138 6.25 29.53 1.26
CA GLU A 138 6.00 30.42 2.38
C GLU A 138 6.06 29.68 3.71
N SER A 139 5.50 28.47 3.79
CA SER A 139 5.63 27.56 4.92
C SER A 139 7.08 27.12 5.13
N LYS A 140 7.82 26.70 4.10
CA LYS A 140 9.27 26.40 4.18
C LYS A 140 10.07 27.61 4.67
N ARG A 141 9.69 28.82 4.25
CA ARG A 141 10.33 30.06 4.71
C ARG A 141 10.00 30.36 6.18
N LEU A 142 8.76 30.12 6.61
CA LEU A 142 8.35 30.22 8.02
C LEU A 142 9.00 29.13 8.88
N THR A 143 9.11 27.90 8.38
CA THR A 143 9.85 26.79 9.00
C THR A 143 11.32 27.16 9.15
N ALA A 144 11.95 27.70 8.09
CA ALA A 144 13.34 28.16 8.16
C ALA A 144 13.56 29.21 9.25
N LEU A 145 12.61 30.14 9.42
CA LEU A 145 12.61 31.14 10.50
C LEU A 145 12.31 30.54 11.89
N LEU A 146 11.48 29.49 11.97
CA LEU A 146 11.22 28.76 13.22
C LEU A 146 12.42 27.91 13.67
N THR A 147 13.28 27.46 12.74
CA THR A 147 14.53 26.74 13.05
C THR A 147 15.58 27.56 13.80
N GLU A 148 15.44 28.88 13.89
CA GLU A 148 16.32 29.74 14.70
C GLU A 148 15.95 29.73 16.20
N ILE A 149 14.86 29.05 16.59
CA ILE A 149 14.50 28.85 17.99
C ILE A 149 15.20 27.57 18.51
N PRO A 150 16.02 27.64 19.58
CA PRO A 150 16.81 26.51 20.08
C PRO A 150 15.97 25.55 20.95
N VAL A 151 14.78 25.21 20.48
CA VAL A 151 13.83 24.38 21.24
C VAL A 151 13.21 23.38 20.28
N ALA A 152 13.43 22.10 20.54
CA ALA A 152 12.83 21.01 19.79
C ALA A 152 11.32 20.97 20.07
N THR A 153 10.51 21.06 19.03
CA THR A 153 9.06 21.20 19.13
C THR A 153 8.34 19.94 18.66
N ILE A 154 7.41 19.45 19.48
CA ILE A 154 6.48 18.35 19.18
C ILE A 154 5.06 18.81 19.46
N LEU A 155 4.15 18.59 18.53
CA LEU A 155 2.71 18.80 18.70
C LEU A 155 2.02 17.47 18.95
N VAL A 156 1.13 17.44 19.94
CA VAL A 156 0.44 16.22 20.39
C VAL A 156 -1.07 16.44 20.37
N ASN A 157 -1.81 15.48 19.83
CA ASN A 157 -3.28 15.50 19.84
C ASN A 157 -3.85 15.09 21.23
N PRO A 158 -5.17 15.21 21.47
CA PRO A 158 -5.80 14.76 22.71
C PRO A 158 -5.61 13.26 23.01
N ALA A 159 -5.36 12.44 21.98
CA ALA A 159 -5.10 11.00 22.09
C ALA A 159 -3.65 10.65 22.45
N GLN A 160 -2.81 11.65 22.75
CA GLN A 160 -1.39 11.47 23.08
C GLN A 160 -0.50 11.06 21.92
N GLU A 161 -0.94 11.29 20.68
CA GLU A 161 -0.20 10.95 19.47
C GLU A 161 0.51 12.16 18.87
N ILE A 162 1.68 11.93 18.29
CA ILE A 162 2.48 12.96 17.63
C ILE A 162 1.82 13.38 16.31
N VAL A 163 1.52 14.67 16.19
CA VAL A 163 0.90 15.31 15.00
C VAL A 163 1.93 16.05 14.16
N LEU A 164 2.95 16.60 14.82
CA LEU A 164 4.01 17.35 14.18
C LEU A 164 5.28 17.27 15.04
N TYR A 165 6.42 17.23 14.39
CA TYR A 165 7.73 17.42 15.03
C TYR A 165 8.68 18.15 14.07
N ASP A 166 9.52 19.02 14.62
CA ASP A 166 10.60 19.65 13.85
C ASP A 166 11.84 18.75 13.77
N GLY A 167 12.85 19.17 13.00
CA GLY A 167 14.08 18.37 12.85
C GLY A 167 14.89 18.23 14.14
N GLN A 168 14.84 19.19 15.08
CA GLN A 168 15.56 19.06 16.36
C GLN A 168 14.86 18.02 17.25
N ALA A 169 13.53 18.02 17.26
CA ALA A 169 12.74 16.98 17.91
C ALA A 169 12.99 15.62 17.28
N ALA A 170 13.08 15.53 15.94
CA ALA A 170 13.40 14.29 15.26
C ALA A 170 14.74 13.69 15.73
N ASP A 171 15.77 14.53 15.92
CA ASP A 171 17.09 14.08 16.40
C ASP A 171 17.06 13.61 17.86
N ILE A 172 16.28 14.25 18.73
CA ILE A 172 16.07 13.77 20.11
C ILE A 172 15.33 12.44 20.10
N LEU A 173 14.22 12.35 19.36
CA LEU A 173 13.41 11.14 19.28
C LEU A 173 14.24 9.97 18.72
N ARG A 174 15.04 10.19 17.66
CA ARG A 174 15.90 9.17 17.04
C ARG A 174 16.96 8.58 17.98
N GLN A 175 17.33 9.28 19.05
CA GLN A 175 18.21 8.74 20.09
C GLN A 175 17.53 7.68 20.97
N ILE A 176 16.20 7.66 20.96
CA ILE A 176 15.34 6.74 21.71
C ILE A 176 14.81 5.66 20.75
N ALA A 177 14.10 6.08 19.69
CA ALA A 177 13.54 5.22 18.66
C ALA A 177 13.22 6.01 17.37
N PRO A 178 13.02 5.37 16.21
CA PRO A 178 12.71 6.08 14.97
C PRO A 178 11.47 6.99 15.09
N PRO A 179 11.58 8.32 14.82
CA PRO A 179 10.46 9.26 14.94
C PRO A 179 9.37 8.93 13.93
N ARG A 180 8.11 9.02 14.38
CA ARG A 180 6.94 8.73 13.53
C ARG A 180 5.69 9.50 13.96
N LEU A 181 4.97 10.08 13.00
CA LEU A 181 3.65 10.67 13.16
C LEU A 181 2.66 9.59 13.59
N LYS A 182 1.64 9.99 14.35
CA LYS A 182 0.64 9.11 14.95
C LYS A 182 1.21 8.13 15.99
N ALA A 183 2.49 8.22 16.37
CA ALA A 183 2.98 7.46 17.52
C ALA A 183 2.46 8.04 18.81
N PRO A 184 2.04 7.19 19.77
CA PRO A 184 1.86 7.61 21.15
C PRO A 184 3.17 8.19 21.69
N LEU A 185 3.10 9.31 22.39
CA LEU A 185 4.27 9.94 23.00
C LEU A 185 4.92 9.03 24.06
N GLY A 186 4.13 8.11 24.64
CA GLY A 186 4.60 7.07 25.56
C GLY A 186 5.52 6.02 24.94
N ASP A 187 5.64 5.96 23.61
CA ASP A 187 6.65 5.12 22.95
C ASP A 187 8.07 5.67 23.16
N TYR A 188 8.21 6.97 23.42
CA TYR A 188 9.51 7.64 23.57
C TYR A 188 9.79 8.03 25.02
N PHE A 189 8.79 8.52 25.75
CA PHE A 189 8.95 9.02 27.11
C PHE A 189 8.18 8.17 28.12
N ASP A 190 8.57 8.24 29.37
CA ASP A 190 7.94 7.49 30.44
C ASP A 190 6.46 7.87 30.64
N ALA A 191 5.57 6.87 30.61
CA ALA A 191 4.12 7.11 30.65
C ALA A 191 3.64 7.77 31.97
N ALA A 192 4.31 7.48 33.09
CA ALA A 192 3.96 8.03 34.39
C ALA A 192 4.28 9.53 34.49
N GLY A 193 5.47 9.93 34.02
CA GLY A 193 5.92 11.32 33.94
C GLY A 193 5.07 12.12 32.97
N LEU A 194 4.73 11.55 31.80
CA LEU A 194 3.81 12.16 30.85
C LEU A 194 2.42 12.43 31.47
N ALA A 195 1.82 11.42 32.11
CA ALA A 195 0.51 11.57 32.75
C ALA A 195 0.54 12.62 33.86
N ALA A 196 1.59 12.64 34.70
CA ALA A 196 1.75 13.64 35.76
C ALA A 196 1.87 15.06 35.20
N ALA A 197 2.64 15.24 34.13
CA ALA A 197 2.80 16.51 33.44
C ALA A 197 1.47 17.00 32.85
N GLN A 198 0.71 16.11 32.22
CA GLN A 198 -0.59 16.42 31.63
C GLN A 198 -1.63 16.79 32.67
N ASP A 199 -1.69 16.05 33.78
CA ASP A 199 -2.59 16.35 34.91
C ASP A 199 -2.29 17.74 35.48
N GLN A 200 -1.00 18.06 35.67
CA GLN A 200 -0.58 19.37 36.15
C GLN A 200 -0.98 20.48 35.17
N MET A 201 -0.69 20.31 33.88
CA MET A 201 -1.04 21.26 32.82
C MET A 201 -2.56 21.47 32.70
N SER A 202 -3.35 20.39 32.79
CA SER A 202 -4.81 20.44 32.68
C SER A 202 -5.45 21.17 33.87
N ARG A 203 -4.86 21.04 35.07
CA ARG A 203 -5.29 21.77 36.27
C ARG A 203 -4.95 23.26 36.20
N THR A 204 -3.76 23.61 35.73
CA THR A 204 -3.31 25.02 35.68
C THR A 204 -3.84 25.76 34.46
N LYS A 205 -4.18 25.06 33.37
CA LYS A 205 -4.48 25.62 32.03
C LYS A 205 -3.39 26.60 31.55
N ALA A 206 -2.16 26.40 31.99
CA ALA A 206 -1.01 27.27 31.72
C ALA A 206 0.20 26.44 31.30
N GLU A 207 1.21 27.10 30.75
CA GLU A 207 2.50 26.47 30.45
C GLU A 207 3.14 25.94 31.74
N ILE A 208 3.64 24.71 31.70
CA ILE A 208 4.36 24.08 32.81
C ILE A 208 5.77 23.66 32.35
N SER A 209 6.70 23.57 33.30
CA SER A 209 8.05 23.04 33.09
C SER A 209 8.26 21.82 33.99
N THR A 210 8.75 20.71 33.43
CA THR A 210 9.02 19.47 34.16
C THR A 210 10.19 18.71 33.53
N GLU A 211 10.67 17.66 34.19
CA GLU A 211 11.59 16.69 33.62
C GLU A 211 10.82 15.44 33.19
N LEU A 212 11.15 14.91 32.01
CA LEU A 212 10.68 13.62 31.51
C LEU A 212 11.88 12.71 31.29
N HIS A 213 11.68 11.40 31.47
CA HIS A 213 12.68 10.40 31.15
C HIS A 213 12.32 9.72 29.83
N ASP A 214 13.32 9.19 29.12
CA ASP A 214 13.01 8.23 28.05
C ASP A 214 12.31 6.99 28.62
N HIS A 215 11.64 6.21 27.77
CA HIS A 215 10.92 5.01 28.20
C HIS A 215 11.83 3.96 28.87
N SER A 216 13.16 4.04 28.66
CA SER A 216 14.15 3.14 29.27
C SER A 216 14.67 3.66 30.62
N GLY A 217 14.36 4.91 30.97
CA GLY A 217 14.89 5.63 32.12
C GLY A 217 16.36 6.07 31.99
N ALA A 218 16.98 5.94 30.81
CA ALA A 218 18.42 6.16 30.63
C ALA A 218 18.77 7.64 30.51
N ARG A 219 17.93 8.42 29.81
CA ARG A 219 18.14 9.85 29.56
C ARG A 219 17.02 10.68 30.20
N ARG A 220 17.37 11.91 30.55
CA ARG A 220 16.46 12.89 31.15
C ARG A 220 16.39 14.12 30.28
N TYR A 221 15.19 14.61 30.05
CA TYR A 221 14.92 15.76 29.20
C TYR A 221 14.13 16.81 29.98
N LYS A 222 14.62 18.05 29.97
CA LYS A 222 13.84 19.19 30.45
C LYS A 222 12.84 19.57 29.38
N VAL A 223 11.56 19.58 29.77
CA VAL A 223 10.47 19.85 28.84
C VAL A 223 9.56 20.95 29.37
N ARG A 224 8.96 21.67 28.41
CA ARG A 224 7.87 22.60 28.67
C ARG A 224 6.64 22.15 27.91
N LEU A 225 5.51 22.07 28.60
CA LEU A 225 4.23 21.70 28.00
C LEU A 225 3.36 22.94 27.95
N LYS A 226 2.86 23.26 26.76
CA LYS A 226 1.95 24.38 26.52
C LYS A 226 0.61 23.85 26.02
N PRO A 227 -0.50 24.05 26.77
CA PRO A 227 -1.81 23.57 26.34
C PRO A 227 -2.28 24.31 25.09
N LEU A 228 -2.99 23.60 24.21
CA LEU A 228 -3.68 24.16 23.04
C LEU A 228 -5.19 24.16 23.28
N GLY A 229 -5.89 25.14 22.72
CA GLY A 229 -7.31 25.36 22.98
C GLY A 229 -8.23 24.18 22.63
N GLU A 230 -7.81 23.32 21.69
CA GLU A 230 -8.60 22.18 21.18
C GLU A 230 -8.24 20.82 21.81
N GLY A 231 -7.60 20.81 22.98
CA GLY A 231 -7.38 19.60 23.79
C GLY A 231 -6.05 18.88 23.54
N GLY A 232 -5.27 19.29 22.54
CA GLY A 232 -3.87 18.90 22.37
C GLY A 232 -2.91 19.78 23.19
N TYR A 233 -1.61 19.54 23.03
CA TYR A 233 -0.58 20.40 23.62
C TYR A 233 0.71 20.38 22.79
N MET A 234 1.53 21.40 22.99
CA MET A 234 2.87 21.49 22.41
C MET A 234 3.90 21.13 23.49
N LEU A 235 4.77 20.19 23.18
CA LEU A 235 5.92 19.78 23.98
C LEU A 235 7.19 20.42 23.39
N LEU A 236 7.90 21.14 24.24
CA LEU A 236 9.12 21.87 23.93
C LEU A 236 10.27 21.25 24.70
N LEU A 237 11.24 20.65 24.02
CA LEU A 237 12.42 20.05 24.65
C LEU A 237 13.61 21.00 24.57
N ASP A 238 14.32 21.14 25.68
CA ASP A 238 15.56 21.92 25.75
C ASP A 238 16.71 21.14 25.07
N THR A 239 17.51 21.83 24.25
CA THR A 239 18.46 21.22 23.30
C THR A 239 19.94 21.43 23.65
N GLN A 240 20.24 21.88 24.88
CA GLN A 240 21.57 22.38 25.31
C GLN A 240 22.78 21.43 25.14
N GLU A 241 22.61 20.17 24.72
CA GLU A 241 23.70 19.18 24.61
C GLU A 241 23.85 18.53 23.23
N THR A 242 23.13 18.99 22.21
CA THR A 242 23.25 18.42 20.85
C THR A 242 24.28 19.20 20.03
N GLU A 243 25.41 18.58 19.67
CA GLU A 243 26.31 19.10 18.62
C GLU A 243 25.54 19.11 17.30
N VAL A 244 25.20 20.31 16.84
CA VAL A 244 24.24 20.52 15.76
C VAL A 244 25.00 20.92 14.49
N ASP A 245 24.97 20.08 13.45
CA ASP A 245 25.53 20.42 12.12
C ASP A 245 24.61 21.44 11.42
N PRO A 246 25.06 22.69 11.18
CA PRO A 246 24.25 23.75 10.59
C PRO A 246 23.91 23.54 9.12
N THR A 247 24.49 22.54 8.43
CA THR A 247 24.30 22.33 7.00
C THR A 247 23.21 21.31 6.63
N LYS A 248 22.74 20.49 7.58
CA LYS A 248 21.65 19.54 7.35
C LYS A 248 20.29 20.24 7.31
N ALA A 249 19.54 20.03 6.23
CA ALA A 249 18.15 20.45 6.13
C ALA A 249 17.31 19.77 7.22
N ARG A 250 16.52 20.55 7.97
CA ARG A 250 15.66 20.09 9.06
C ARG A 250 14.20 20.37 8.72
N PRO A 251 13.59 19.58 7.82
CA PRO A 251 12.21 19.79 7.45
C PRO A 251 11.29 19.54 8.65
N LEU A 252 10.21 20.31 8.71
CA LEU A 252 9.10 20.11 9.63
C LEU A 252 8.25 18.94 9.11
N VAL A 253 8.01 17.93 9.95
CA VAL A 253 7.15 16.78 9.61
C VAL A 253 5.82 16.93 10.32
N TYR A 254 4.71 16.85 9.60
CA TYR A 254 3.38 17.09 10.17
C TYR A 254 2.25 16.45 9.37
N ASP A 255 1.15 16.14 10.06
CA ASP A 255 -0.16 15.87 9.45
C ASP A 255 -1.27 16.36 10.41
N PHE A 256 -1.81 17.55 10.13
CA PHE A 256 -2.83 18.17 10.99
C PHE A 256 -4.17 17.45 10.97
N ASP A 257 -4.44 16.57 10.00
CA ASP A 257 -5.65 15.75 9.96
C ASP A 257 -5.69 14.78 11.18
N LEU A 258 -4.53 14.52 11.82
CA LEU A 258 -4.41 13.76 13.07
C LEU A 258 -5.02 14.48 14.29
N MET A 259 -5.28 15.77 14.23
CA MET A 259 -5.95 16.50 15.33
C MET A 259 -7.42 16.11 15.47
N GLU A 260 -8.07 15.76 14.37
CA GLU A 260 -9.50 15.42 14.30
C GLU A 260 -9.75 13.91 14.28
N THR A 261 -8.69 13.09 14.28
CA THR A 261 -8.80 11.64 14.10
C THR A 261 -9.51 10.99 15.28
N ALA A 262 -10.66 10.36 15.00
CA ALA A 262 -11.43 9.59 15.96
C ALA A 262 -10.74 8.27 16.34
N GLN A 263 -11.10 7.75 17.52
CA GLN A 263 -10.55 6.55 18.14
C GLN A 263 -10.48 5.34 17.20
N ALA A 264 -9.41 4.53 17.32
CA ALA A 264 -9.14 3.37 16.48
C ALA A 264 -10.35 2.43 16.37
N CYS A 265 -10.83 2.21 15.14
CA CYS A 265 -11.79 1.15 14.84
C CYS A 265 -11.05 -0.16 14.49
N ASP A 266 -11.80 -1.26 14.41
CA ASP A 266 -11.26 -2.52 13.88
C ASP A 266 -10.61 -2.24 12.51
N ILE A 267 -9.38 -2.74 12.33
CA ILE A 267 -8.63 -2.51 11.11
C ILE A 267 -9.41 -2.95 9.87
N ARG A 268 -10.24 -4.00 9.98
CA ARG A 268 -11.06 -4.53 8.87
C ARG A 268 -12.07 -3.52 8.34
N ASP A 269 -12.57 -2.65 9.22
CA ASP A 269 -13.52 -1.60 8.89
C ASP A 269 -12.84 -0.26 8.57
N THR A 270 -11.52 -0.17 8.77
CA THR A 270 -10.75 1.04 8.49
C THR A 270 -10.73 1.32 6.98
N PRO A 271 -11.12 2.54 6.54
CA PRO A 271 -11.01 2.94 5.14
C PRO A 271 -9.56 2.87 4.65
N LEU A 272 -9.34 2.44 3.39
CA LEU A 272 -7.99 2.27 2.84
C LEU A 272 -7.14 3.54 2.93
N ARG A 273 -7.75 4.70 2.69
CA ARG A 273 -7.06 6.01 2.75
C ARG A 273 -6.64 6.41 4.16
N SER A 274 -7.31 5.87 5.18
CA SER A 274 -7.07 6.18 6.59
C SER A 274 -6.09 5.21 7.26
N LEU A 275 -5.64 4.18 6.53
CA LEU A 275 -4.62 3.26 7.02
C LEU A 275 -3.29 4.00 7.21
N CYS A 276 -2.63 3.73 8.33
CA CYS A 276 -1.20 3.96 8.43
C CYS A 276 -0.50 2.75 7.80
N CYS A 277 0.35 2.99 6.82
CA CYS A 277 1.06 1.94 6.11
C CYS A 277 2.57 2.20 6.15
N VAL A 278 3.35 1.12 6.14
CA VAL A 278 4.80 1.16 5.93
C VAL A 278 5.11 0.32 4.72
N ALA A 279 5.51 0.99 3.64
CA ALA A 279 6.04 0.30 2.47
C ALA A 279 7.53 0.04 2.68
N PHE A 280 7.98 -1.17 2.42
CA PHE A 280 9.37 -1.56 2.62
C PHE A 280 9.83 -2.60 1.60
N ASP A 281 11.14 -2.69 1.46
CA ASP A 281 11.83 -3.64 0.58
C ASP A 281 13.18 -4.03 1.22
N THR A 282 13.69 -5.21 0.86
CA THR A 282 14.99 -5.69 1.32
C THR A 282 15.89 -6.12 0.15
N GLU A 283 17.13 -5.64 0.17
CA GLU A 283 18.18 -6.24 -0.64
C GLU A 283 18.86 -7.35 0.14
N THR A 284 19.20 -8.45 -0.55
CA THR A 284 19.69 -9.65 0.13
C THR A 284 20.86 -10.31 -0.61
N THR A 285 21.56 -11.21 0.06
CA THR A 285 22.66 -11.97 -0.52
C THR A 285 22.21 -13.03 -1.56
N GLY A 286 20.91 -13.22 -1.77
CA GLY A 286 20.37 -14.26 -2.64
C GLY A 286 18.85 -14.24 -2.76
N LEU A 287 18.22 -15.41 -2.85
CA LEU A 287 16.77 -15.55 -3.11
C LEU A 287 16.07 -16.50 -2.14
N SER A 288 16.75 -16.95 -1.09
CA SER A 288 16.18 -17.83 -0.07
C SER A 288 16.05 -17.12 1.29
N PRO A 289 14.82 -16.81 1.75
CA PRO A 289 14.59 -16.38 3.13
C PRO A 289 14.88 -17.46 4.17
N GLN A 290 15.48 -18.60 3.83
CA GLN A 290 15.99 -19.57 4.81
C GLN A 290 17.52 -19.51 4.91
N ASP A 291 18.20 -19.28 3.78
CA ASP A 291 19.66 -19.46 3.67
C ASP A 291 20.41 -18.13 3.46
N ASP A 292 19.73 -17.10 2.97
CA ASP A 292 20.32 -15.79 2.65
C ASP A 292 20.09 -14.75 3.75
N HIS A 293 20.84 -13.65 3.64
CA HIS A 293 20.90 -12.58 4.63
C HIS A 293 20.52 -11.25 3.98
N VAL A 294 19.85 -10.40 4.75
CA VAL A 294 19.53 -9.02 4.34
C VAL A 294 20.81 -8.18 4.40
N ILE A 295 20.99 -7.30 3.41
CA ILE A 295 22.13 -6.39 3.27
C ILE A 295 21.71 -4.91 3.16
N GLN A 296 20.44 -4.63 2.87
CA GLN A 296 19.85 -3.30 2.97
C GLN A 296 18.38 -3.41 3.34
N LEU A 297 17.89 -2.45 4.12
CA LEU A 297 16.47 -2.22 4.37
C LEU A 297 16.11 -0.81 3.95
N GLY A 298 15.08 -0.70 3.10
CA GLY A 298 14.43 0.54 2.75
C GLY A 298 12.98 0.52 3.24
N ALA A 299 12.53 1.58 3.89
CA ALA A 299 11.13 1.70 4.29
C ALA A 299 10.67 3.16 4.29
N VAL A 300 9.40 3.39 3.94
CA VAL A 300 8.76 4.70 3.95
C VAL A 300 7.36 4.62 4.56
N ARG A 301 6.98 5.64 5.32
CA ARG A 301 5.64 5.73 5.91
C ARG A 301 4.64 6.40 4.98
N ILE A 302 3.41 5.88 5.01
CA ILE A 302 2.25 6.43 4.30
C ILE A 302 1.18 6.69 5.35
N LEU A 303 0.68 7.91 5.35
CA LEU A 303 -0.40 8.36 6.23
C LEU A 303 -1.40 9.17 5.40
N ASN A 304 -2.70 8.93 5.62
CA ASN A 304 -3.76 9.64 4.91
C ASN A 304 -3.59 9.61 3.38
N GLY A 305 -3.14 8.46 2.85
CA GLY A 305 -2.88 8.25 1.43
C GLY A 305 -1.69 9.04 0.84
N ARG A 306 -0.80 9.57 1.67
CA ARG A 306 0.38 10.36 1.27
C ARG A 306 1.64 9.80 1.91
N LEU A 307 2.77 9.84 1.20
CA LEU A 307 4.07 9.53 1.80
C LEU A 307 4.41 10.62 2.83
N VAL A 308 4.91 10.21 3.99
CA VAL A 308 5.33 11.13 5.05
C VAL A 308 6.79 11.50 4.82
N GLU A 309 7.03 12.75 4.41
CA GLU A 309 8.38 13.26 4.19
C GLU A 309 9.20 13.18 5.50
N GLY A 310 10.42 12.62 5.43
CA GLY A 310 11.32 12.48 6.59
C GLY A 310 11.15 11.20 7.41
N GLU A 311 10.06 10.45 7.23
CA GLU A 311 9.86 9.14 7.84
C GLU A 311 10.33 8.04 6.90
N VAL A 312 11.65 7.85 6.91
CA VAL A 312 12.36 6.94 6.02
C VAL A 312 13.37 6.13 6.82
N ILE A 313 13.44 4.84 6.53
CA ILE A 313 14.57 3.97 6.86
C ILE A 313 15.30 3.69 5.55
N ASP A 314 16.59 3.96 5.54
CA ASP A 314 17.52 3.56 4.48
C ASP A 314 18.83 3.21 5.17
N THR A 315 19.07 1.92 5.34
CA THR A 315 20.23 1.43 6.07
C THR A 315 20.78 0.17 5.44
N TYR A 316 22.10 0.12 5.33
CA TYR A 316 22.81 -1.13 5.11
C TYR A 316 22.72 -2.03 6.34
N VAL A 317 22.91 -3.32 6.11
CA VAL A 317 22.92 -4.38 7.12
C VAL A 317 24.16 -5.22 6.90
N ASP A 318 24.92 -5.51 7.96
CA ASP A 318 26.06 -6.42 7.89
C ASP A 318 25.54 -7.87 7.87
N PRO A 319 25.66 -8.60 6.74
CA PRO A 319 25.16 -9.97 6.62
C PRO A 319 26.05 -11.00 7.34
N LYS A 320 27.16 -10.59 7.95
CA LYS A 320 28.16 -11.45 8.61
C LYS A 320 28.76 -12.52 7.70
N ARG A 321 28.70 -12.30 6.38
CA ARG A 321 29.28 -13.16 5.33
C ARG A 321 29.62 -12.33 4.08
N PRO A 322 30.50 -12.81 3.20
CA PRO A 322 30.74 -12.16 1.91
C PRO A 322 29.47 -12.09 1.05
N ILE A 323 29.25 -10.95 0.39
CA ILE A 323 28.14 -10.77 -0.55
C ILE A 323 28.46 -11.51 -1.86
N PRO A 324 27.60 -12.42 -2.34
CA PRO A 324 27.84 -13.11 -3.61
C PRO A 324 27.89 -12.14 -4.80
N PRO A 325 28.85 -12.29 -5.74
CA PRO A 325 28.95 -11.42 -6.91
C PRO A 325 27.71 -11.38 -7.80
N ALA A 326 26.84 -12.40 -7.72
CA ALA A 326 25.59 -12.45 -8.44
C ALA A 326 24.55 -11.44 -7.91
N SER A 327 24.44 -11.22 -6.59
CA SER A 327 23.51 -10.23 -6.06
C SER A 327 24.07 -8.82 -6.21
N THR A 328 25.39 -8.60 -6.01
CA THR A 328 26.05 -7.31 -6.28
C THR A 328 25.83 -6.81 -7.72
N LYS A 329 25.69 -7.69 -8.71
CA LYS A 329 25.36 -7.28 -10.09
C LYS A 329 23.99 -6.64 -10.24
N ILE A 330 23.06 -6.93 -9.33
CA ILE A 330 21.69 -6.44 -9.32
C ILE A 330 21.64 -5.13 -8.55
N HIS A 331 21.90 -5.18 -7.24
CA HIS A 331 21.70 -4.07 -6.31
C HIS A 331 22.95 -3.17 -6.13
N ARG A 332 24.10 -3.56 -6.70
CA ARG A 332 25.38 -2.80 -6.68
C ARG A 332 26.01 -2.57 -5.30
N ILE A 333 25.52 -3.26 -4.27
CA ILE A 333 26.06 -3.23 -2.90
C ILE A 333 27.23 -4.21 -2.80
N THR A 334 28.31 -3.74 -2.17
CA THR A 334 29.57 -4.44 -1.99
C THR A 334 29.86 -4.71 -0.50
N ASP A 335 30.84 -5.57 -0.21
CA ASP A 335 31.28 -5.84 1.16
C ASP A 335 31.82 -4.57 1.88
N ASP A 336 32.27 -3.57 1.12
CA ASP A 336 32.73 -2.29 1.69
C ASP A 336 31.59 -1.42 2.20
N ASP A 337 30.43 -1.45 1.52
CA ASP A 337 29.24 -0.68 1.90
C ASP A 337 28.64 -1.17 3.24
N VAL A 338 28.70 -2.49 3.49
CA VAL A 338 28.10 -3.13 4.68
C VAL A 338 29.07 -3.29 5.86
N ARG A 339 30.35 -2.98 5.69
CA ARG A 339 31.42 -3.31 6.65
C ARG A 339 31.20 -2.80 8.08
N ASN A 340 30.63 -1.60 8.20
CA ASN A 340 30.34 -0.96 9.50
C ASN A 340 28.83 -0.85 9.76
N ALA A 341 28.03 -1.55 8.97
CA ALA A 341 26.59 -1.54 9.11
C ALA A 341 26.16 -2.30 10.38
N PRO A 342 25.02 -1.92 10.99
CA PRO A 342 24.43 -2.68 12.08
C PRO A 342 24.07 -4.10 11.64
N ASP A 343 23.93 -5.01 12.62
CA ASP A 343 23.41 -6.34 12.34
C ASP A 343 21.89 -6.32 12.05
N PHE A 344 21.42 -7.39 11.42
CA PHE A 344 20.01 -7.50 11.02
C PHE A 344 19.06 -7.45 12.22
N ASP A 345 19.44 -8.00 13.37
CA ASP A 345 18.58 -8.06 14.55
C ASP A 345 18.36 -6.64 15.13
N THR A 346 19.35 -5.76 15.06
CA THR A 346 19.23 -4.34 15.43
C THR A 346 18.34 -3.59 14.46
N VAL A 347 18.62 -3.70 13.16
CA VAL A 347 17.82 -3.04 12.11
C VAL A 347 16.37 -3.51 12.14
N GLY A 348 16.13 -4.80 12.37
CA GLY A 348 14.79 -5.36 12.45
C GLY A 348 13.99 -4.87 13.67
N ARG A 349 14.64 -4.62 14.83
CA ARG A 349 13.97 -3.99 15.98
C ARG A 349 13.58 -2.54 15.70
N ASP A 350 14.49 -1.78 15.08
CA ASP A 350 14.21 -0.40 14.69
C ASP A 350 13.06 -0.34 13.67
N PHE A 351 13.08 -1.25 12.68
CA PHE A 351 11.99 -1.39 11.71
C PHE A 351 10.67 -1.79 12.36
N HIS A 352 10.68 -2.72 13.32
CA HIS A 352 9.49 -3.13 14.06
C HIS A 352 8.87 -1.94 14.80
N HIS A 353 9.69 -1.13 15.48
CA HIS A 353 9.22 0.10 16.11
C HIS A 353 8.63 1.09 15.10
N PHE A 354 9.32 1.29 13.97
CA PHE A 354 8.87 2.18 12.90
C PHE A 354 7.55 1.74 12.26
N ALA A 355 7.31 0.43 12.19
CA ALA A 355 6.11 -0.19 11.63
C ALA A 355 4.98 -0.44 12.64
N ARG A 356 5.18 -0.14 13.93
CA ARG A 356 4.16 -0.37 14.97
C ARG A 356 2.83 0.31 14.61
N ASP A 357 1.73 -0.40 14.81
CA ASP A 357 0.35 0.01 14.50
C ASP A 357 0.11 0.36 13.00
N ALA A 358 1.00 -0.09 12.11
CA ALA A 358 0.87 0.11 10.67
C ALA A 358 0.59 -1.21 9.93
N VAL A 359 0.03 -1.07 8.73
CA VAL A 359 -0.05 -2.14 7.74
C VAL A 359 1.28 -2.19 6.98
N LEU A 360 1.92 -3.36 6.97
CA LEU A 360 3.11 -3.58 6.17
C LEU A 360 2.73 -3.73 4.69
N VAL A 361 3.51 -3.08 3.82
CA VAL A 361 3.28 -3.09 2.37
C VAL A 361 4.58 -3.47 1.69
N ALA A 362 4.53 -4.51 0.87
CA ALA A 362 5.69 -4.98 0.12
C ALA A 362 5.26 -5.49 -1.25
N HIS A 363 6.22 -5.68 -2.15
CA HIS A 363 6.01 -6.29 -3.44
C HIS A 363 6.52 -7.72 -3.39
N ASN A 364 5.64 -8.74 -3.34
CA ASN A 364 5.97 -10.12 -2.97
C ASN A 364 6.37 -10.26 -1.48
N ALA A 365 5.48 -9.82 -0.61
CA ALA A 365 5.66 -9.72 0.84
C ALA A 365 6.16 -11.00 1.54
N PRO A 366 5.79 -12.23 1.13
CA PRO A 366 6.30 -13.45 1.77
C PRO A 366 7.82 -13.59 1.73
N PHE A 367 8.48 -13.01 0.72
CA PHE A 367 9.93 -13.01 0.63
C PHE A 367 10.55 -12.17 1.76
N ASP A 368 10.26 -10.87 1.79
CA ASP A 368 10.87 -9.93 2.75
C ASP A 368 10.46 -10.25 4.20
N ILE A 369 9.16 -10.47 4.44
CA ILE A 369 8.63 -10.80 5.78
C ILE A 369 9.20 -12.14 6.29
N GLY A 370 9.59 -13.04 5.38
CA GLY A 370 10.26 -14.29 5.72
C GLY A 370 11.56 -14.07 6.52
N PHE A 371 12.35 -13.05 6.19
CA PHE A 371 13.59 -12.73 6.91
C PHE A 371 13.33 -12.26 8.34
N PHE A 372 12.35 -11.37 8.50
CA PHE A 372 11.92 -10.83 9.78
C PHE A 372 11.32 -11.93 10.68
N ARG A 373 10.44 -12.77 10.14
CA ARG A 373 9.84 -13.90 10.88
C ARG A 373 10.87 -14.94 11.31
N ARG A 374 11.89 -15.24 10.48
CA ARG A 374 13.00 -16.13 10.85
C ARG A 374 13.81 -15.63 12.05
N SER A 375 13.84 -14.31 12.24
CA SER A 375 14.67 -13.65 13.26
C SER A 375 13.86 -13.14 14.46
N ALA A 376 12.55 -13.35 14.45
CA ALA A 376 11.59 -12.88 15.46
C ALA A 376 12.02 -13.21 16.90
N ASP A 377 12.39 -14.48 17.16
CA ASP A 377 12.80 -14.93 18.49
C ASP A 377 14.09 -14.26 18.98
N ARG A 378 15.06 -14.02 18.08
CA ARG A 378 16.31 -13.32 18.42
C ARG A 378 16.09 -11.82 18.64
N MET A 379 15.16 -11.24 17.88
CA MET A 379 14.76 -9.85 18.02
C MET A 379 13.87 -9.62 19.26
N GLY A 380 13.21 -10.66 19.78
CA GLY A 380 12.25 -10.55 20.88
C GLY A 380 10.94 -9.86 20.47
N VAL A 381 10.55 -9.97 19.20
CA VAL A 381 9.37 -9.28 18.65
C VAL A 381 8.47 -10.26 17.89
N ALA A 382 7.18 -9.95 17.79
CA ALA A 382 6.24 -10.66 16.93
C ALA A 382 6.00 -9.86 15.64
N TRP A 383 5.99 -10.55 14.48
CA TRP A 383 5.66 -9.97 13.18
C TRP A 383 4.22 -10.34 12.77
N ASP A 384 3.28 -9.85 13.57
CA ASP A 384 1.83 -10.01 13.44
C ASP A 384 1.14 -8.85 12.72
N HIS A 385 1.93 -7.89 12.22
CA HIS A 385 1.44 -6.79 11.41
C HIS A 385 0.55 -7.28 10.25
N PRO A 386 -0.60 -6.62 10.01
CA PRO A 386 -1.39 -6.82 8.81
C PRO A 386 -0.58 -6.47 7.56
N VAL A 387 -0.82 -7.17 6.45
CA VAL A 387 0.00 -7.06 5.24
C VAL A 387 -0.86 -6.76 4.01
N LEU A 388 -0.42 -5.80 3.19
CA LEU A 388 -0.88 -5.61 1.82
C LEU A 388 0.25 -5.91 0.84
N ASP A 389 0.05 -6.95 0.02
CA ASP A 389 1.00 -7.29 -1.05
C ASP A 389 0.59 -6.64 -2.37
N THR A 390 1.45 -5.76 -2.91
CA THR A 390 1.15 -5.03 -4.15
C THR A 390 1.03 -5.92 -5.38
N VAL A 391 1.58 -7.15 -5.37
CA VAL A 391 1.33 -8.15 -6.43
C VAL A 391 -0.13 -8.60 -6.40
N LEU A 392 -0.66 -8.91 -5.21
CA LEU A 392 -2.06 -9.31 -5.05
C LEU A 392 -3.00 -8.14 -5.36
N LEU A 393 -2.66 -6.92 -4.93
CA LEU A 393 -3.43 -5.72 -5.30
C LEU A 393 -3.43 -5.48 -6.82
N SER A 394 -2.28 -5.66 -7.46
CA SER A 394 -2.12 -5.57 -8.91
C SER A 394 -2.99 -6.62 -9.62
N ALA A 395 -3.04 -7.86 -9.12
CA ALA A 395 -3.92 -8.91 -9.65
C ALA A 395 -5.42 -8.60 -9.47
N VAL A 396 -5.82 -8.01 -8.34
CA VAL A 396 -7.21 -7.57 -8.11
C VAL A 396 -7.60 -6.46 -9.09
N VAL A 397 -6.71 -5.50 -9.32
CA VAL A 397 -7.00 -4.35 -10.20
C VAL A 397 -6.92 -4.71 -11.68
N PHE A 398 -5.84 -5.37 -12.10
CA PHE A 398 -5.49 -5.59 -13.51
C PHE A 398 -5.76 -7.02 -14.00
N GLY A 399 -6.08 -7.96 -13.11
CA GLY A 399 -6.34 -9.37 -13.42
C GLY A 399 -5.09 -10.24 -13.36
N THR A 400 -5.28 -11.53 -13.05
CA THR A 400 -4.18 -12.49 -12.76
C THR A 400 -3.30 -12.87 -13.94
N THR A 401 -3.66 -12.50 -15.16
CA THR A 401 -2.89 -12.81 -16.38
C THR A 401 -1.94 -11.69 -16.76
N ALA A 402 -2.00 -10.54 -16.08
CA ALA A 402 -1.09 -9.45 -16.32
C ALA A 402 0.29 -9.73 -15.72
N GLU A 403 1.32 -9.04 -16.24
CA GLU A 403 2.61 -9.02 -15.57
C GLU A 403 2.51 -8.17 -14.29
N HIS A 404 2.97 -8.75 -13.18
CA HIS A 404 2.86 -8.16 -11.85
C HIS A 404 4.22 -7.91 -11.19
N SER A 405 5.31 -7.83 -11.98
CA SER A 405 6.60 -7.32 -11.49
C SER A 405 6.47 -5.86 -11.05
N LEU A 406 7.37 -5.39 -10.17
CA LEU A 406 7.37 -4.00 -9.72
C LEU A 406 7.56 -3.06 -10.90
N ASP A 407 8.47 -3.39 -11.82
CA ASP A 407 8.69 -2.66 -13.07
C ASP A 407 7.41 -2.54 -13.90
N ALA A 408 6.71 -3.66 -14.16
CA ALA A 408 5.46 -3.64 -14.93
C ALA A 408 4.35 -2.84 -14.21
N LEU A 409 4.34 -2.85 -12.87
CA LEU A 409 3.40 -2.08 -12.07
C LEU A 409 3.72 -0.58 -12.13
N CYS A 410 4.99 -0.19 -11.95
CA CYS A 410 5.47 1.18 -12.06
C CYS A 410 5.18 1.76 -13.43
N ASP A 411 5.48 1.02 -14.49
CA ASP A 411 5.17 1.40 -15.86
C ASP A 411 3.67 1.65 -16.03
N ARG A 412 2.83 0.74 -15.55
CA ARG A 412 1.37 0.85 -15.70
C ARG A 412 0.78 2.02 -14.91
N LEU A 413 1.36 2.33 -13.75
CA LEU A 413 0.94 3.41 -12.87
C LEU A 413 1.67 4.73 -13.12
N GLY A 414 2.54 4.81 -14.14
CA GLY A 414 3.34 6.00 -14.43
C GLY A 414 4.19 6.45 -13.22
N ILE A 415 4.82 5.50 -12.54
CA ILE A 415 5.77 5.74 -11.43
C ILE A 415 7.17 5.70 -12.02
N THR A 416 7.97 6.72 -11.72
CA THR A 416 9.35 6.81 -12.20
C THR A 416 10.30 6.65 -11.03
N ILE A 417 11.12 5.62 -11.05
CA ILE A 417 12.18 5.41 -10.06
C ILE A 417 13.45 6.07 -10.62
N PRO A 418 14.07 7.02 -9.89
CA PRO A 418 15.34 7.62 -10.30
C PRO A 418 16.41 6.53 -10.59
N PRO A 419 17.24 6.67 -11.64
CA PRO A 419 18.21 5.63 -12.02
C PRO A 419 19.23 5.27 -10.93
N ASP A 420 19.51 6.20 -10.02
CA ASP A 420 20.38 6.08 -8.86
C ASP A 420 19.72 5.36 -7.68
N LEU A 421 18.39 5.38 -7.58
CA LEU A 421 17.61 4.66 -6.57
C LEU A 421 17.09 3.31 -7.06
N ARG A 422 17.12 3.05 -8.37
CA ARG A 422 16.67 1.79 -8.95
C ARG A 422 17.55 0.62 -8.46
N HIS A 423 16.90 -0.48 -8.05
CA HIS A 423 17.56 -1.64 -7.43
C HIS A 423 18.30 -1.27 -6.12
N THR A 424 17.70 -0.36 -5.37
CA THR A 424 18.04 -0.11 -3.97
C THR A 424 16.79 -0.37 -3.16
N ALA A 425 16.96 -0.86 -1.93
CA ALA A 425 15.82 -1.13 -1.07
C ALA A 425 14.95 0.13 -0.86
N LEU A 426 15.57 1.32 -0.76
CA LEU A 426 14.82 2.57 -0.60
C LEU A 426 14.00 2.92 -1.85
N GLY A 427 14.60 2.82 -3.04
CA GLY A 427 13.91 3.14 -4.29
C GLY A 427 12.72 2.22 -4.54
N ASP A 428 12.88 0.93 -4.28
CA ASP A 428 11.82 -0.07 -4.48
C ASP A 428 10.72 0.05 -3.40
N ALA A 429 11.08 0.41 -2.16
CA ALA A 429 10.11 0.77 -1.12
C ALA A 429 9.30 2.03 -1.46
N GLN A 430 9.93 3.08 -2.00
CA GLN A 430 9.26 4.28 -2.48
C GLN A 430 8.31 3.99 -3.65
N ALA A 431 8.77 3.20 -4.62
CA ALA A 431 7.95 2.77 -5.74
C ALA A 431 6.73 1.96 -5.29
N THR A 432 6.93 1.06 -4.32
CA THR A 432 5.86 0.27 -3.69
C THR A 432 4.85 1.17 -2.96
N ALA A 433 5.32 2.21 -2.26
CA ALA A 433 4.46 3.18 -1.60
C ALA A 433 3.60 3.97 -2.59
N GLU A 434 4.22 4.50 -3.64
CA GLU A 434 3.52 5.21 -4.71
C GLU A 434 2.51 4.30 -5.43
N ALA A 435 2.88 3.03 -5.63
CA ALA A 435 1.99 2.05 -6.22
C ALA A 435 0.75 1.84 -5.35
N LEU A 436 0.90 1.69 -4.03
CA LEU A 436 -0.24 1.60 -3.10
C LEU A 436 -1.16 2.82 -3.18
N VAL A 437 -0.59 4.03 -3.16
CA VAL A 437 -1.34 5.28 -3.25
C VAL A 437 -2.15 5.34 -4.55
N LYS A 438 -1.55 4.96 -5.69
CA LYS A 438 -2.23 4.94 -7.00
C LYS A 438 -3.22 3.78 -7.17
N LEU A 439 -3.00 2.64 -6.52
CA LEU A 439 -3.93 1.50 -6.53
C LEU A 439 -5.18 1.74 -5.68
N THR A 440 -5.06 2.49 -4.59
CA THR A 440 -6.15 2.78 -3.64
C THR A 440 -7.44 3.28 -4.33
N PRO A 441 -7.46 4.35 -5.15
CA PRO A 441 -8.68 4.79 -5.83
C PRO A 441 -9.25 3.76 -6.82
N LEU A 442 -8.41 2.87 -7.37
CA LEU A 442 -8.85 1.81 -8.28
C LEU A 442 -9.56 0.70 -7.52
N LEU A 443 -9.05 0.34 -6.34
CA LEU A 443 -9.66 -0.62 -5.42
C LEU A 443 -11.01 -0.10 -4.93
N GLU A 444 -11.06 1.15 -4.46
CA GLU A 444 -12.30 1.82 -4.06
C GLU A 444 -13.32 1.86 -5.21
N GLY A 445 -12.83 2.09 -6.42
CA GLY A 445 -13.64 2.06 -7.64
C GLY A 445 -14.28 0.70 -7.94
N LYS A 446 -13.71 -0.40 -7.42
CA LYS A 446 -14.28 -1.75 -7.47
C LYS A 446 -15.17 -2.07 -6.27
N GLY A 447 -15.39 -1.11 -5.38
CA GLY A 447 -16.17 -1.27 -4.14
C GLY A 447 -15.35 -1.82 -2.97
N LEU A 448 -14.02 -1.90 -3.10
CA LEU A 448 -13.12 -2.35 -2.03
C LEU A 448 -12.63 -1.12 -1.26
N THR A 449 -13.42 -0.65 -0.31
CA THR A 449 -13.19 0.64 0.38
C THR A 449 -12.48 0.53 1.73
N THR A 450 -12.42 -0.67 2.31
CA THR A 450 -11.81 -0.93 3.62
C THR A 450 -10.74 -2.02 3.51
N PHE A 451 -9.86 -2.11 4.51
CA PHE A 451 -8.86 -3.18 4.59
C PHE A 451 -9.50 -4.57 4.50
N GLY A 452 -10.57 -4.82 5.25
CA GLY A 452 -11.25 -6.13 5.28
C GLY A 452 -11.84 -6.53 3.92
N HIS A 453 -12.36 -5.56 3.15
CA HIS A 453 -12.81 -5.81 1.78
C HIS A 453 -11.65 -6.24 0.88
N VAL A 454 -10.52 -5.54 0.96
CA VAL A 454 -9.33 -5.85 0.14
C VAL A 454 -8.79 -7.24 0.48
N ILE A 455 -8.57 -7.55 1.76
CA ILE A 455 -8.04 -8.86 2.18
C ILE A 455 -8.96 -10.02 1.76
N THR A 456 -10.28 -9.81 1.82
CA THR A 456 -11.23 -10.82 1.35
C THR A 456 -11.07 -11.11 -0.15
N GLU A 457 -10.77 -10.09 -0.95
CA GLU A 457 -10.58 -10.26 -2.39
C GLU A 457 -9.18 -10.81 -2.73
N THR A 458 -8.10 -10.34 -2.09
CA THR A 458 -6.74 -10.82 -2.34
C THR A 458 -6.60 -12.31 -2.04
N ARG A 459 -7.31 -12.84 -1.04
CA ARG A 459 -7.34 -14.28 -0.73
C ARG A 459 -7.81 -15.16 -1.89
N ARG A 460 -8.65 -14.63 -2.81
CA ARG A 460 -9.05 -15.36 -4.03
C ARG A 460 -7.89 -15.54 -5.02
N HIS A 461 -6.85 -14.74 -4.87
CA HIS A 461 -5.65 -14.74 -5.69
C HIS A 461 -4.45 -15.42 -5.02
N GLY A 462 -4.65 -16.09 -3.87
CA GLY A 462 -3.58 -16.77 -3.12
C GLY A 462 -2.82 -17.90 -3.86
N ARG A 463 -3.21 -18.22 -5.09
CA ARG A 463 -2.44 -19.09 -6.00
C ARG A 463 -1.22 -18.38 -6.61
N LEU A 464 -1.24 -17.06 -6.70
CA LEU A 464 -0.13 -16.27 -7.22
C LEU A 464 0.99 -16.21 -6.18
N ILE A 465 0.63 -15.77 -4.98
CA ILE A 465 1.53 -15.59 -3.84
C ILE A 465 0.74 -15.91 -2.57
N GLN A 466 1.41 -16.42 -1.54
CA GLN A 466 0.80 -16.69 -0.24
C GLN A 466 0.30 -15.40 0.41
N ASP A 467 -0.99 -15.34 0.75
CA ASP A 467 -1.54 -14.28 1.60
C ASP A 467 -1.07 -14.49 3.05
N LEU A 468 -0.50 -13.45 3.64
CA LEU A 468 0.10 -13.51 4.97
C LEU A 468 -0.86 -13.15 6.11
N ASN A 469 -2.09 -12.73 5.80
CA ASN A 469 -3.08 -12.33 6.80
C ASN A 469 -3.89 -13.55 7.26
N THR A 470 -3.83 -13.87 8.55
CA THR A 470 -4.57 -14.98 9.14
C THR A 470 -6.08 -14.79 9.05
N SER A 471 -6.83 -15.90 8.99
CA SER A 471 -8.31 -15.90 8.98
C SER A 471 -8.93 -15.33 10.26
N HIS A 472 -8.13 -15.25 11.33
CA HIS A 472 -8.50 -14.82 12.67
C HIS A 472 -7.47 -13.77 13.11
N GLY A 473 -7.96 -12.59 13.46
CA GLY A 473 -7.24 -11.32 13.48
C GLY A 473 -8.20 -10.28 12.96
#